data_AF-A0A182AMK7-F1
#
_entry.id   AF-A0A182AMK7-F1
#
_cell.length_a   1.000
_cell.length_b   1.000
_cell.length_c   1.000
_cell.angle_alpha   90.00
_cell.angle_beta   90.00
_cell.angle_gamma   90.00
#
_symmetry.space_group_name_H-M   'P 1'
#
loop_
_entity.id
_entity.type
_entity.pdbx_description
1 polymer ?
#
loop_
_entity_poly.entity_id
_entity_poly.type
_entity_poly.pdbx_seq_one_letter_code
_entity_poly.pdbx_strand_id
1 'polypeptide(L)' 'MECTQPERYAIQRLDNGSYLAIEDGEQRVYDVKVASEAYLFHTHEAALRAAQQLNQTGRGPVDVVKIEWEPTPDLSTNH' A
#
# COMPACT_ATOMS: atom_id res chain seq x y z
N MET A 1 2.64 -8.07 -25.64
CA MET A 1 3.75 -7.89 -24.68
C MET A 1 3.14 -8.08 -23.31
N GLU A 2 3.52 -9.15 -22.62
CA GLU A 2 3.06 -9.42 -21.26
C GLU A 2 3.72 -8.39 -20.33
N CYS A 3 3.04 -7.27 -20.11
CA CYS A 3 3.41 -6.35 -19.05
C CYS A 3 3.23 -7.09 -17.73
N THR A 4 4.30 -7.72 -17.23
CA THR A 4 4.35 -8.22 -15.85
C THR A 4 4.10 -7.02 -14.95
N GLN A 5 2.87 -6.89 -14.46
CA GLN A 5 2.50 -5.77 -13.63
C GLN A 5 3.37 -5.84 -12.37
N PRO A 6 3.98 -4.72 -11.95
CA PRO A 6 4.81 -4.72 -10.77
C PRO A 6 3.93 -5.05 -9.56
N GLU A 7 4.29 -6.11 -8.83
CA GLU A 7 3.63 -6.43 -7.57
C GLU A 7 3.83 -5.27 -6.60
N ARG A 8 2.73 -4.83 -5.98
CA ARG A 8 2.76 -3.74 -4.99
C ARG A 8 2.26 -4.27 -3.66
N TYR A 9 2.85 -3.77 -2.59
CA TYR A 9 2.49 -4.16 -1.23
C TYR A 9 2.15 -2.91 -0.45
N ALA A 10 1.07 -2.94 0.34
CA ALA A 10 0.66 -1.87 1.23
C ALA A 10 0.70 -2.36 2.67
N ILE A 11 0.77 -1.42 3.61
CA ILE A 11 0.62 -1.72 5.04
C ILE A 11 -0.82 -1.42 5.43
N GLN A 12 -1.51 -2.43 5.97
CA GLN A 12 -2.88 -2.33 6.46
C GLN A 12 -2.90 -2.46 7.99
N ARG A 13 -3.68 -1.62 8.65
CA ARG A 13 -3.94 -1.74 10.08
C ARG A 13 -4.99 -2.81 10.33
N LEU A 14 -4.68 -3.75 11.22
CA LEU A 14 -5.58 -4.86 11.54
C LEU A 14 -6.79 -4.40 12.38
N ASP A 15 -6.67 -3.26 13.06
CA ASP A 15 -7.72 -2.71 13.93
C ASP A 15 -8.97 -2.26 13.15
N ASN A 16 -8.77 -1.57 12.01
CA ASN A 16 -9.86 -0.97 11.23
C ASN A 16 -9.81 -1.31 9.72
N GLY A 17 -8.85 -2.13 9.29
CA GLY A 17 -8.64 -2.45 7.87
C GLY A 17 -8.18 -1.27 7.00
N SER A 18 -7.84 -0.12 7.61
CA SER A 18 -7.34 1.06 6.91
C SER A 18 -5.87 0.89 6.49
N TYR A 19 -5.45 1.54 5.43
CA TYR A 19 -4.08 1.49 4.93
C TYR A 19 -3.28 2.68 5.43
N LEU A 20 -1.96 2.55 5.46
CA LEU A 20 -1.08 3.66 5.80
C LEU A 20 -0.55 4.37 4.56
N ALA A 21 -0.74 5.68 4.54
CA ALA A 21 -0.14 6.59 3.58
C ALA A 21 0.97 7.41 4.26
N ILE A 22 1.98 7.78 3.48
CA ILE A 22 3.07 8.64 3.94
C ILE A 22 3.00 9.93 3.13
N GLU A 23 2.92 11.06 3.82
CA GLU A 23 2.96 12.38 3.20
C GLU A 23 4.38 12.72 2.76
N ASP A 24 4.54 13.10 1.49
CA ASP A 24 5.82 13.57 0.96
C ASP A 24 6.15 14.93 1.58
N GLY A 25 7.25 14.99 2.33
CA GLY A 25 7.76 16.22 2.96
C GLY A 25 7.76 16.22 4.49
N GLU A 26 6.72 15.71 5.15
CA GLU A 26 6.60 15.78 6.63
C GLU A 26 6.88 14.47 7.37
N GLN A 27 7.20 13.38 6.65
CA GLN A 27 7.34 12.02 7.22
C GLN A 27 6.15 11.64 8.12
N ARG A 28 4.97 12.18 7.83
CA ARG A 28 3.75 11.90 8.58
C ARG A 28 3.05 10.71 7.96
N VAL A 29 2.69 9.78 8.83
CA VAL A 29 1.94 8.58 8.47
C VAL A 29 0.49 8.80 8.88
N TYR A 30 -0.44 8.60 7.95
CA TYR A 30 -1.88 8.76 8.18
C TYR A 30 -2.67 7.59 7.60
N ASP A 31 -3.87 7.40 8.14
CA ASP A 31 -4.77 6.33 7.75
C ASP A 31 -5.61 6.73 6.53
N VAL A 32 -5.59 5.89 5.49
CA VAL A 32 -6.42 6.03 4.29
C VAL A 32 -7.31 4.80 4.10
N LYS A 33 -8.48 4.98 3.49
CA LYS A 33 -9.43 3.87 3.30
C LYS A 33 -9.17 3.03 2.06
N VAL A 34 -8.44 3.57 1.09
CA VAL A 34 -8.19 2.92 -0.19
C VAL A 34 -6.71 2.65 -0.38
N ALA A 35 -6.40 1.47 -0.92
CA ALA A 35 -5.02 1.05 -1.17
C ALA A 35 -4.31 1.94 -2.20
N SER A 36 -5.04 2.59 -3.11
CA SER A 36 -4.47 3.49 -4.13
C SER A 36 -3.89 4.77 -3.55
N GLU A 37 -4.36 5.21 -2.38
CA GLU A 37 -3.80 6.36 -1.65
C GLU A 37 -2.73 5.93 -0.63
N ALA A 38 -2.60 4.63 -0.40
CA ALA A 38 -1.64 4.09 0.55
C ALA A 38 -0.22 4.16 0.01
N TYR A 39 0.74 4.08 0.91
CA TYR A 39 2.13 3.95 0.52
C TYR A 39 2.39 2.54 0.00
N LEU A 40 2.73 2.46 -1.29
CA LEU A 40 2.96 1.20 -2.00
C LEU A 40 4.46 0.89 -2.09
N PHE A 41 4.83 -0.29 -1.62
CA PHE A 41 6.17 -0.84 -1.73
C PHE A 41 6.28 -1.71 -2.98
N HIS A 42 7.41 -1.62 -3.66
CA HIS A 42 7.74 -2.45 -4.83
C HIS A 42 8.25 -3.85 -4.46
N THR A 43 8.58 -4.09 -3.19
CA THR A 43 9.05 -5.39 -2.71
C THR A 43 8.40 -5.76 -1.39
N HIS A 44 8.13 -7.05 -1.21
CA HIS A 44 7.54 -7.57 0.01
C HIS A 44 8.43 -7.33 1.23
N GLU A 45 9.75 -7.49 1.10
CA GLU A 45 10.70 -7.28 2.20
C GLU A 45 10.75 -5.83 2.69
N ALA A 46 10.62 -4.85 1.79
CA ALA A 46 10.57 -3.44 2.18
C ALA A 46 9.30 -3.14 2.98
N ALA A 47 8.16 -3.68 2.54
CA ALA A 47 6.90 -3.56 3.26
C ALA A 47 6.96 -4.24 4.64
N LEU A 48 7.54 -5.45 4.74
CA LEU A 48 7.68 -6.17 6.00
C LEU A 48 8.55 -5.41 7.01
N ARG A 49 9.67 -4.85 6.55
CA ARG A 49 10.53 -4.04 7.42
C ARG A 49 9.80 -2.83 7.97
N ALA A 50 9.06 -2.12 7.14
CA ALA A 50 8.26 -0.97 7.57
C ALA A 50 7.13 -1.38 8.54
N ALA A 51 6.40 -2.45 8.25
CA ALA A 51 5.37 -2.98 9.14
C ALA A 51 5.92 -3.40 10.52
N GLN A 52 7.06 -4.10 10.55
CA GLN A 52 7.74 -4.45 11.80
C GLN A 52 8.13 -3.21 12.61
N GLN A 53 8.71 -2.20 11.97
CA GLN A 53 9.10 -0.97 12.64
C GLN A 53 7.88 -0.23 13.22
N LEU A 54 6.76 -0.20 12.51
CA LEU A 54 5.51 0.38 12.99
C LEU A 54 4.93 -0.38 14.20
N ASN A 55 4.95 -1.72 14.13
CA ASN A 55 4.54 -2.56 15.26
C ASN A 55 5.43 -2.34 16.50
N GLN A 56 6.75 -2.22 16.31
CA GLN A 56 7.70 -1.96 17.40
C GLN A 56 7.56 -0.57 18.02
N THR A 57 7.15 0.43 17.23
CA THR A 57 6.96 1.82 17.69
C THR A 57 5.58 2.09 18.28
N GLY A 58 4.73 1.05 18.43
CA GLY A 58 3.39 1.17 19.00
C GLY A 58 2.36 1.76 18.04
N ARG A 59 2.67 1.87 16.74
CA ARG A 59 1.72 2.23 15.67
C ARG A 59 0.94 1.02 15.16
N GLY A 60 1.31 -0.18 15.61
CA GLY A 60 0.61 -1.45 15.39
C GLY A 60 -0.73 -1.58 16.12
N PRO A 61 -1.50 -2.66 15.85
CA PRO A 61 -1.13 -3.79 15.00
C PRO A 61 -1.34 -3.51 13.50
N VAL A 62 -0.29 -3.71 12.70
CA VAL A 62 -0.31 -3.58 11.23
C VAL A 62 0.29 -4.81 10.55
N ASP A 63 -0.17 -5.08 9.33
CA ASP A 63 0.25 -6.21 8.50
C ASP A 63 0.50 -5.77 7.05
N VAL A 64 1.16 -6.62 6.25
CA VAL A 64 1.50 -6.33 4.85
C VAL A 64 0.55 -7.06 3.94
N VAL A 65 -0.13 -6.31 3.08
CA VAL A 65 -1.08 -6.86 2.11
C VAL A 65 -0.60 -6.62 0.69
N LYS A 66 -0.72 -7.64 -0.16
CA LYS A 66 -0.42 -7.52 -1.58
C LYS A 66 -1.57 -6.79 -2.27
N ILE A 67 -1.24 -5.73 -2.99
CA ILE A 67 -2.18 -4.94 -3.78
C ILE A 67 -2.03 -5.34 -5.24
N GLU A 68 -3.12 -5.89 -5.77
CA GLU A 68 -3.27 -6.06 -7.21
C GLU A 68 -3.62 -4.69 -7.78
N TRP A 69 -2.65 -4.05 -8.43
CA TRP A 69 -2.94 -2.83 -9.17
C TRP A 69 -3.65 -3.22 -10.44
N GLU A 70 -4.97 -3.16 -10.45
CA GLU A 70 -5.70 -3.22 -11.71
C GLU A 70 -5.46 -1.88 -12.42
N PRO A 71 -4.73 -1.83 -13.56
CA PRO A 71 -4.85 -0.67 -14.41
C PRO A 71 -6.34 -0.61 -14.75
N THR A 72 -7.00 0.49 -14.42
CA THR A 72 -8.34 0.78 -14.91
C THR A 72 -8.33 0.38 -16.38
N PRO A 73 -9.14 -0.60 -16.80
CA PRO A 73 -9.17 -0.98 -18.19
C PRO A 73 -9.47 0.31 -18.93
N ASP A 74 -8.54 0.72 -19.78
CA ASP A 74 -8.69 1.88 -20.63
C ASP A 74 -9.98 1.66 -21.40
N LEU A 75 -11.06 2.29 -20.94
CA LEU A 75 -12.37 2.29 -21.58
C LEU A 75 -12.29 3.23 -22.79
N SER A 76 -11.25 3.12 -23.62
CA SER A 76 -11.30 3.54 -25.01
C SER A 76 -12.01 2.44 -25.80
N THR A 77 -13.29 2.24 -25.50
CA THR A 77 -14.21 1.50 -26.35
C THR A 77 -15.25 2.47 -26.90
N ASN A 78 -15.16 2.70 -28.21
CA ASN A 78 -16.14 3.27 -29.15
C ASN A 78 -16.41 4.78 -29.08
N HIS A 79 -16.06 5.51 -30.16
CA HIS A 79 -16.94 5.62 -31.34
C HIS A 79 -16.16 6.18 -32.55
#